data_AF-A0A1H2YL28-F1
#
_entry.id   AF-A0A1H2YL28-F1
#
_cell.length_a   1.000
_cell.length_b   1.000
_cell.length_c   1.000
_cell.angle_alpha   90.00
_cell.angle_beta   90.00
_cell.angle_gamma   90.00
#
_symmetry.space_group_name_H-M   'P 1'
#
loop_
_entity.id
_entity.type
_entity.pdbx_description
1 polymer ?
#
loop_
_entity_poly.entity_id
_entity_poly.type
_entity_poly.pdbx_seq_one_letter_code
_entity_poly.pdbx_strand_id
1 'polypeptide(L)' 'MDKVQLKIEKSKIYQNLDILDEREKEVVVGRFGLEAGGEERTQREIAKELGISRSYVSRIEKRALMKLYHEFYKAKQ' A
#
# COMPACT_ATOMS: atom_id res chain seq x y z
N MET A 1 1.10 -15.55 -11.61
CA MET A 1 1.13 -14.11 -11.26
C MET A 1 -0.24 -13.78 -10.70
N ASP A 2 -0.41 -13.99 -9.39
CA ASP A 2 -1.70 -13.87 -8.72
C ASP A 2 -2.21 -12.43 -8.82
N LYS A 3 -3.11 -12.19 -9.77
CA LYS A 3 -3.94 -10.99 -9.84
C LYS A 3 -5.05 -11.10 -8.81
N VAL A 4 -4.69 -11.23 -7.55
CA VAL A 4 -5.61 -10.91 -6.45
C VAL A 4 -5.55 -9.40 -6.30
N GLN A 5 -6.15 -8.71 -7.27
CA GLN A 5 -6.42 -7.29 -7.17
C GLN A 5 -7.68 -7.14 -6.34
N LEU A 6 -7.55 -7.47 -5.06
CA LEU A 6 -8.56 -7.18 -4.06
C LEU A 6 -8.67 -5.65 -4.02
N LYS A 7 -9.73 -5.12 -4.62
CA LYS A 7 -10.10 -3.71 -4.52
C LYS A 7 -10.39 -3.41 -3.04
N ILE A 8 -9.37 -3.02 -2.30
CA ILE A 8 -9.56 -2.38 -1.01
C ILE A 8 -10.03 -0.96 -1.30
N GLU A 9 -11.11 -0.54 -0.65
CA GLU A 9 -11.55 0.86 -0.72
C GLU A 9 -10.50 1.77 -0.09
N LYS A 10 -10.16 2.88 -0.76
CA LYS A 10 -9.16 3.85 -0.27
C LYS A 10 -9.44 4.32 1.16
N SER A 11 -10.71 4.49 1.52
CA SER A 11 -11.17 4.85 2.87
C SER A 11 -10.72 3.84 3.93
N LYS A 12 -10.86 2.54 3.64
CA LYS A 12 -10.45 1.45 4.55
C LYS A 12 -8.93 1.39 4.72
N ILE A 13 -8.19 1.65 3.63
CA ILE A 13 -6.73 1.76 3.71
C ILE A 13 -6.36 2.92 4.63
N TYR A 14 -6.94 4.10 4.40
CA TYR A 14 -6.65 5.31 5.18
C TYR A 14 -6.88 5.12 6.68
N GLN A 15 -7.98 4.46 7.05
CA GLN A 15 -8.34 4.18 8.45
C GLN A 15 -7.38 3.21 9.17
N ASN A 16 -6.61 2.42 8.42
CA ASN A 16 -5.74 1.38 8.97
C ASN A 16 -4.28 1.61 8.59
N LEU A 17 -3.89 2.84 8.22
CA LEU A 17 -2.50 3.17 7.90
C LEU A 17 -1.59 3.06 9.13
N ASP A 18 -2.14 3.14 10.34
CA ASP A 18 -1.41 3.06 11.61
C ASP A 18 -0.73 1.69 11.85
N ILE A 19 -1.28 0.60 11.31
CA ILE A 19 -0.72 -0.76 11.44
C ILE A 19 0.55 -0.98 10.62
N LEU A 20 0.80 -0.09 9.66
CA LEU A 20 1.93 -0.15 8.75
C LEU A 20 3.14 0.53 9.37
N ASP A 21 4.35 0.08 9.03
CA ASP A 21 5.57 0.84 9.34
C ASP A 21 5.70 2.07 8.42
N GLU A 22 6.61 3.00 8.74
CA GLU A 22 6.77 4.24 7.97
C GLU A 22 7.02 4.00 6.47
N ARG A 23 7.82 2.97 6.14
CA ARG A 23 8.18 2.67 4.76
C ARG A 23 7.03 2.01 3.99
N GLU A 24 6.27 1.17 4.67
CA GLU A 24 5.02 0.59 4.16
C GLU A 24 3.97 1.68 3.94
N LYS A 25 3.79 2.61 4.89
CA LYS A 25 2.88 3.76 4.74
C LYS A 25 3.25 4.59 3.53
N GLU A 26 4.51 4.98 3.39
CA GLU A 26 5.00 5.78 2.26
C GLU A 26 4.68 5.12 0.91
N VAL A 27 4.96 3.82 0.78
CA VAL A 27 4.65 3.07 -0.45
C VAL A 27 3.15 2.96 -0.68
N VAL A 28 2.34 2.61 0.34
CA VAL A 28 0.89 2.46 0.19
C VAL A 28 0.21 3.79 -0.11
N VAL A 29 0.55 4.85 0.60
CA VAL A 29 0.03 6.21 0.38
C VAL A 29 0.29 6.66 -1.05
N GLY A 30 1.50 6.45 -1.57
CA GLY A 30 1.83 6.75 -2.95
C GLY A 30 1.12 5.86 -3.97
N ARG A 31 1.02 4.55 -3.72
CA ARG A 31 0.34 3.60 -4.62
C ARG A 31 -1.14 3.89 -4.79
N PHE A 32 -1.81 4.36 -3.73
CA PHE A 32 -3.25 4.59 -3.71
C PHE A 32 -3.65 6.08 -3.78
N GLY A 33 -2.67 6.99 -3.86
CA GLY A 33 -2.92 8.44 -3.91
C GLY A 33 -3.69 8.93 -2.67
N LEU A 34 -3.24 8.52 -1.48
CA LEU A 34 -3.92 8.85 -0.22
C LEU A 34 -3.50 10.22 0.37
N GLU A 35 -2.60 10.92 -0.31
CA GLU A 35 -2.22 12.29 0.02
C GLU A 35 -3.33 13.26 -0.41
N ALA A 36 -3.41 14.43 0.23
CA ALA A 36 -4.41 15.44 -0.11
C ALA A 36 -4.24 15.91 -1.57
N GLY A 37 -5.17 15.53 -2.44
CA GLY A 37 -5.07 15.78 -3.89
C GLY A 37 -4.05 14.93 -4.63
N GLY A 38 -3.55 13.86 -4.00
CA GLY A 38 -2.53 12.98 -4.58
C GLY A 38 -3.08 12.01 -5.64
N GLU A 39 -2.25 11.68 -6.62
CA GLU A 39 -2.54 10.67 -7.63
C GLU A 39 -1.90 9.32 -7.30
N GLU A 40 -2.44 8.24 -7.86
CA GLU A 40 -1.88 6.90 -7.75
C GLU A 40 -0.57 6.81 -8.54
N ARG A 41 0.53 6.52 -7.86
CA ARG A 41 1.84 6.30 -8.48
C ARG A 41 2.10 4.82 -8.70
N THR A 42 2.74 4.47 -9.80
CA THR A 42 3.21 3.11 -10.08
C THR A 42 4.38 2.72 -9.16
N GLN A 43 4.63 1.42 -9.00
CA GLN A 43 5.81 0.93 -8.28
C GLN A 43 7.14 1.44 -8.88
N ARG A 44 7.16 1.76 -10.18
CA ARG A 44 8.36 2.30 -10.86
C ARG A 44 8.60 3.76 -10.49
N GLU A 45 7.55 4.57 -10.44
CA GLU A 45 7.65 5.98 -10.04
C GLU A 45 8.08 6.09 -8.58
N ILE A 46 7.43 5.33 -7.69
CA ILE A 46 7.81 5.26 -6.28
C ILE A 46 9.25 4.75 -6.13
N ALA A 47 9.66 3.75 -6.88
CA ALA A 47 11.05 3.25 -6.85
C ALA A 47 12.07 4.35 -7.21
N LYS A 48 11.75 5.17 -8.22
CA LYS A 48 12.58 6.29 -8.65
C LYS A 48 12.66 7.38 -7.57
N GLU A 49 11.53 7.74 -6.97
CA GLU A 49 11.44 8.74 -5.89
C GLU A 49 12.21 8.29 -4.65
N LEU A 50 12.07 7.02 -4.28
CA LEU A 50 12.65 6.45 -3.07
C LEU A 50 14.10 5.96 -3.22
N GLY A 51 14.69 6.08 -4.42
CA GLY A 51 16.06 5.64 -4.70
C GLY A 51 16.29 4.14 -4.52
N ILE A 52 15.26 3.30 -4.70
CA ILE A 52 15.33 1.84 -4.50
C ILE A 52 14.83 1.07 -5.71
N SER A 53 15.11 -0.23 -5.76
CA SER A 53 14.61 -1.07 -6.87
C SER A 53 13.08 -1.20 -6.85
N ARG A 54 12.48 -1.25 -8.05
CA ARG A 54 11.04 -1.58 -8.22
C ARG A 54 10.67 -2.90 -7.54
N SER A 55 11.56 -3.88 -7.58
CA SER A 55 11.34 -5.17 -6.91
C SER A 55 11.28 -5.01 -5.39
N TYR A 56 12.02 -4.07 -4.80
CA TYR A 56 11.94 -3.79 -3.38
C TYR A 56 10.62 -3.09 -3.01
N VAL A 57 10.20 -2.09 -3.80
CA VAL A 57 8.86 -1.47 -3.65
C VAL A 57 7.76 -2.52 -3.71
N SER A 58 7.84 -3.45 -4.67
CA SER A 58 6.88 -4.55 -4.79
C SER A 58 6.82 -5.46 -3.55
N ARG A 59 7.95 -5.68 -2.87
CA ARG A 59 7.97 -6.47 -1.62
C ARG A 59 7.34 -5.70 -0.47
N ILE A 60 7.62 -4.39 -0.36
CA ILE A 60 7.03 -3.51 0.65
C ILE A 60 5.50 -3.46 0.46
N GLU A 61 5.03 -3.20 -0.76
CA GLU A 61 3.59 -3.16 -1.07
C GLU A 61 2.90 -4.48 -0.72
N LYS A 62 3.49 -5.62 -1.10
CA LYS A 62 2.93 -6.94 -0.77
C LYS A 62 2.80 -7.15 0.74
N ARG A 63 3.81 -6.76 1.52
CA ARG A 63 3.80 -6.89 2.99
C ARG A 63 2.75 -5.99 3.62
N ALA A 64 2.68 -4.73 3.19
CA ALA A 64 1.71 -3.77 3.68
C ALA A 64 0.26 -4.21 3.39
N LEU A 65 -0.01 -4.67 2.16
CA LEU A 65 -1.31 -5.20 1.78
C LEU A 65 -1.70 -6.43 2.60
N MET A 66 -0.77 -7.34 2.89
CA MET A 66 -1.04 -8.50 3.75
C MET A 66 -1.46 -8.08 5.17
N LYS A 67 -0.79 -7.08 5.77
CA LYS A 67 -1.19 -6.53 7.08
C LYS A 67 -2.60 -5.93 7.05
N LEU A 68 -2.89 -5.11 6.03
CA LEU A 68 -4.21 -4.50 5.85
C LEU A 68 -5.31 -5.56 5.68
N TYR A 69 -5.07 -6.58 4.85
CA TYR A 69 -6.04 -7.67 4.69
C TYR A 69 -6.30 -8.38 6.01
N HIS A 70 -5.25 -8.73 6.75
CA HIS A 70 -5.40 -9.42 8.04
C HIS A 70 -6.29 -8.65 9.01
N GLU A 71 -6.11 -7.34 9.11
CA GLU A 71 -6.95 -6.50 9.97
C GLU A 71 -8.40 -6.38 9.47
N PHE A 72 -8.64 -6.30 8.15
CA PHE A 72 -10.01 -6.32 7.62
C PHE A 72 -10.74 -7.64 7.87
N TYR A 73 -10.03 -8.78 7.80
CA TYR A 73 -10.64 -10.09 8.06
C TYR A 73 -10.83 -10.35 9.56
N LYS A 74 -10.00 -9.78 10.44
CA LYS A 74 -10.25 -9.76 11.88
C LYS A 74 -11.48 -8.93 12.25
N ALA A 75 -11.64 -7.74 11.67
CA ALA A 75 -12.76 -6.84 11.96
C ALA A 75 -14.14 -7.38 11.49
N LYS A 76 -14.15 -8.50 10.75
CA LYS A 76 -15.37 -9.18 10.27
C LYS A 76 -15.84 -10.34 11.15
N GLN A 77 -15.10 -10.69 12.20
CA GLN A 77 -15.49 -11.67 13.22
C GLN A 77 -15.95 -10.94 14.48
#